data_AF-A0A368DC06-F1
#
_entry.id   AF-A0A368DC06-F1
#
_cell.length_a   1.000
_cell.length_b   1.000
_cell.length_c   1.000
_cell.angle_alpha   90.00
_cell.angle_beta   90.00
_cell.angle_gamma   90.00
#
_symmetry.space_group_name_H-M   'P 1'
#
loop_
_entity.id
_entity.type
_entity.pdbx_description
1 polymer ?
#
loop_
_entity_poly.entity_id
_entity_poly.type
_entity_poly.pdbx_seq_one_letter_code
_entity_poly.pdbx_strand_id
1 'polypeptide(L)'
;MKFTVKWEVHYYDNDIKLYCDIDQDEDNVNTLDDIFTFLDEGLEEPDTFTPEMNVEFHEGNFNIEYVVIYDHDGKVLYKDPDYNE
;
A
#
# COMPACT_ATOMS: atom_id res chain seq x y z
N MET A 1 8.17 -1.92 14.26
CA MET A 1 8.76 -0.92 13.35
C MET A 1 7.69 0.04 12.86
N LYS A 2 8.05 1.31 12.69
CA LYS A 2 7.20 2.32 12.04
C LYS A 2 7.60 2.42 10.58
N PHE A 3 6.64 2.31 9.67
CA PHE A 3 6.88 2.45 8.24
C PHE A 3 5.62 2.99 7.57
N THR A 4 5.77 3.59 6.39
CA THR A 4 4.65 4.12 5.62
C THR A 4 4.56 3.34 4.32
N VAL A 5 3.36 2.93 3.94
CA VAL A 5 3.11 2.21 2.70
C VAL A 5 2.28 3.08 1.79
N LYS A 6 2.80 3.34 0.60
CA LYS A 6 2.05 3.97 -0.48
C LYS A 6 1.30 2.91 -1.25
N TRP A 7 -0.01 3.04 -1.26
CA TRP A 7 -0.93 2.18 -1.98
C TRP A 7 -1.38 2.86 -3.27
N GLU A 8 -1.49 2.07 -4.33
CA GLU A 8 -2.18 2.40 -5.57
C GLU A 8 -3.57 1.77 -5.53
N VAL A 9 -4.60 2.60 -5.71
CA VAL A 9 -5.98 2.17 -5.94
C VAL A 9 -6.29 2.43 -7.41
N HIS A 10 -6.36 1.37 -8.21
CA HIS A 10 -6.55 1.47 -9.65
C HIS A 10 -7.96 1.05 -10.05
N TYR A 11 -8.78 2.01 -10.49
CA TYR A 11 -10.12 1.78 -11.04
C TYR A 11 -10.06 1.46 -12.53
N TYR A 12 -10.28 0.19 -12.88
CA TYR A 12 -10.15 -0.31 -14.25
C TYR A 12 -11.16 0.28 -15.23
N ASP A 13 -12.35 0.65 -14.75
CA ASP A 13 -13.44 1.14 -15.60
C ASP A 13 -13.12 2.48 -16.26
N ASN A 14 -12.34 3.31 -15.55
CA ASN A 14 -11.99 4.66 -15.98
C ASN A 14 -10.48 4.89 -16.12
N ASP A 15 -9.67 3.83 -15.95
CA ASP A 15 -8.19 3.89 -15.92
C ASP A 15 -7.68 4.96 -14.93
N ILE A 16 -8.33 5.06 -13.77
CA ILE A 16 -8.00 6.06 -12.74
C ILE A 16 -7.11 5.39 -11.70
N LYS A 17 -5.89 5.88 -11.55
CA LYS A 17 -4.95 5.49 -10.50
C LYS A 17 -4.93 6.56 -9.42
N LEU A 18 -5.35 6.19 -8.22
CA LEU A 18 -5.27 7.03 -7.03
C LEU A 18 -4.20 6.48 -6.09
N TYR A 19 -3.61 7.35 -5.30
CA TYR A 19 -2.54 6.98 -4.37
C TYR A 19 -2.84 7.52 -2.99
N CYS A 20 -2.55 6.72 -1.98
CA CYS A 20 -2.59 7.15 -0.58
C CYS A 20 -1.45 6.53 0.22
N ASP A 21 -0.98 7.28 1.19
CA ASP A 21 0.05 6.84 2.13
C ASP A 21 -0.63 6.42 3.43
N ILE A 22 -0.34 5.21 3.91
CA ILE A 22 -0.86 4.66 5.17
C ILE A 22 0.32 4.34 6.08
N ASP A 23 0.35 4.96 7.24
CA ASP A 23 1.34 4.68 8.29
C ASP A 23 0.99 3.39 9.03
N GLN A 24 1.99 2.53 9.19
CA GLN A 24 1.93 1.27 9.91
C GLN A 24 2.85 1.31 11.13
N ASP A 25 2.38 0.76 12.25
CA ASP A 25 3.10 0.75 13.53
C ASP A 25 3.04 -0.65 14.15
N GLU A 26 3.81 -1.57 13.57
CA GLU A 26 3.75 -2.99 13.92
C GLU A 26 4.96 -3.43 14.73
N ASP A 27 4.77 -3.79 16.00
CA ASP A 27 5.86 -4.25 16.89
C ASP A 27 6.56 -5.53 16.39
N ASN A 28 5.84 -6.37 15.64
CA ASN A 28 6.36 -7.65 15.14
C ASN A 28 7.19 -7.50 13.85
N VAL A 29 7.08 -6.37 13.17
CA VAL A 29 7.82 -6.09 11.94
C VAL A 29 9.14 -5.42 12.29
N ASN A 30 10.26 -5.99 11.85
CA ASN A 30 11.60 -5.49 12.17
C ASN A 30 12.53 -5.39 10.94
N THR A 31 12.23 -6.12 9.87
CA THR A 31 12.98 -6.12 8.63
C THR A 31 12.06 -5.91 7.42
N LEU A 32 12.65 -5.62 6.26
CA LEU A 32 11.89 -5.47 5.02
C LEU A 32 11.15 -6.76 4.63
N ASP A 33 11.71 -7.93 4.95
CA ASP A 33 11.08 -9.23 4.70
C ASP A 33 9.84 -9.45 5.57
N ASP A 34 9.89 -9.00 6.84
CA ASP A 34 8.72 -8.99 7.72
C ASP A 34 7.64 -8.04 7.18
N ILE A 35 8.03 -6.89 6.61
CA ILE A 35 7.07 -5.97 5.97
C ILE A 35 6.38 -6.67 4.80
N PHE A 36 7.14 -7.35 3.92
CA PHE A 36 6.54 -8.06 2.80
C PHE A 36 5.57 -9.15 3.25
N THR A 37 5.96 -9.93 4.26
CA THR A 37 5.09 -10.96 4.83
C THR A 37 3.80 -10.35 5.40
N PHE A 38 3.91 -9.28 6.19
CA PHE A 38 2.77 -8.56 6.75
C PHE A 38 1.82 -8.01 5.67
N LEU A 39 2.38 -7.42 4.61
CA LEU A 39 1.58 -6.89 3.51
C LEU A 39 0.91 -7.99 2.68
N ASP A 40 1.59 -9.11 2.45
CA ASP A 40 1.05 -10.26 1.73
C ASP A 40 -0.11 -10.90 2.51
N GLU A 41 0.10 -11.18 3.81
CA GLU A 41 -0.93 -11.74 4.69
C GLU A 41 -2.15 -10.81 4.80
N GLY A 42 -1.92 -9.50 4.96
CA GLY A 42 -3.02 -8.54 5.05
C GLY A 42 -3.72 -8.26 3.71
N LEU A 43 -3.14 -8.62 2.57
CA LEU A 43 -3.83 -8.60 1.27
C LEU A 43 -4.69 -9.85 1.06
N GLU A 44 -4.31 -10.98 1.66
CA GLU A 44 -5.13 -12.20 1.66
C GLU A 44 -6.35 -12.07 2.60
N GLU A 45 -6.21 -11.31 3.69
CA GLU A 45 -7.30 -11.05 4.62
C GLU A 45 -8.22 -9.91 4.12
N PRO A 46 -9.53 -10.18 3.95
CA PRO A 46 -10.46 -9.12 3.60
C PRO A 46 -10.53 -8.09 4.74
N ASP A 47 -10.57 -6.81 4.38
CA ASP A 47 -10.70 -5.66 5.28
C ASP A 47 -9.46 -5.29 6.12
N THR A 48 -8.32 -5.99 5.98
CA THR A 48 -7.08 -5.61 6.72
C THR A 48 -6.49 -4.30 6.20
N PHE A 49 -6.42 -4.15 4.87
CA PHE A 49 -6.03 -2.89 4.24
C PHE A 49 -7.21 -2.30 3.47
N THR A 50 -7.56 -1.05 3.77
CA THR A 50 -8.65 -0.31 3.11
C THR A 50 -8.17 1.01 2.47
N PRO A 51 -7.16 1.00 1.59
CA PRO A 51 -6.68 2.22 0.92
C PRO A 51 -7.74 2.88 0.04
N GLU A 52 -8.71 2.14 -0.50
CA GLU A 52 -9.86 2.68 -1.24
C GLU A 52 -10.73 3.62 -0.39
N MET A 53 -10.71 3.46 0.93
CA MET A 53 -11.42 4.35 1.87
C MET A 53 -10.67 5.66 2.12
N ASN A 54 -9.41 5.75 1.70
CA ASN A 54 -8.52 6.91 1.89
C ASN A 54 -8.33 7.74 0.61
N VAL A 55 -9.00 7.36 -0.48
CA VAL A 55 -8.96 8.05 -1.78
C VAL A 55 -10.36 8.47 -2.21
N GLU A 56 -10.46 9.25 -3.29
CA GLU A 56 -11.75 9.59 -3.88
C GLU A 56 -12.45 8.32 -4.39
N PHE A 57 -13.71 8.15 -3.99
CA PHE A 57 -14.50 6.99 -4.42
C PHE A 57 -14.91 7.14 -5.89
N HIS A 58 -14.65 6.08 -6.68
CA HIS A 58 -15.18 5.93 -8.02
C HIS A 58 -16.02 4.66 -8.15
N GLU A 59 -17.03 4.69 -9.02
CA GLU A 59 -17.83 3.51 -9.35
C GLU A 59 -17.02 2.54 -10.23
N GLY A 60 -17.20 1.24 -10.01
CA GLY A 60 -16.57 0.18 -10.78
C GLY A 60 -15.70 -0.74 -9.94
N ASN A 61 -15.02 -1.67 -10.61
CA ASN A 61 -14.04 -2.54 -9.96
C ASN A 61 -12.71 -1.82 -9.83
N PHE A 62 -12.02 -2.05 -8.72
CA PHE A 62 -10.69 -1.52 -8.47
C PHE A 62 -9.71 -2.63 -8.07
N ASN A 63 -8.43 -2.32 -8.20
CA ASN A 63 -7.32 -3.08 -7.63
C ASN A 63 -6.65 -2.28 -6.52
N ILE A 64 -6.09 -2.99 -5.55
CA ILE A 64 -5.26 -2.42 -4.49
C ILE A 64 -3.89 -3.06 -4.57
N GLU A 65 -2.84 -2.25 -4.69
CA GLU A 65 -1.46 -2.72 -4.72
C GLU A 65 -0.55 -1.77 -3.93
N TYR A 66 0.45 -2.28 -3.22
CA TYR A 66 1.46 -1.44 -2.60
C TYR A 66 2.55 -1.11 -3.62
N VAL A 67 2.88 0.17 -3.77
CA VAL A 67 3.84 0.65 -4.80
C VAL A 67 5.13 1.20 -4.21
N VAL A 68 5.10 1.70 -2.97
CA VAL A 68 6.31 2.19 -2.28
C VAL A 68 6.21 1.90 -0.79
N ILE A 69 7.33 1.54 -0.18
CA ILE A 69 7.47 1.39 1.27
C ILE A 69 8.55 2.36 1.74
N TYR A 70 8.20 3.20 2.70
CA TYR A 70 9.10 4.14 3.36
C TYR A 70 9.37 3.70 4.79
N ASP A 71 10.61 3.85 5.23
CA ASP A 71 10.98 3.73 6.64
C ASP A 71 10.48 4.96 7.44
N HIS A 72 10.55 4.90 8.77
CA HIS A 72 10.13 6.00 9.65
C HIS A 72 10.81 7.37 9.37
N ASP A 73 12.00 7.37 8.76
CA ASP A 73 12.72 8.58 8.34
C ASP A 73 12.28 9.10 6.95
N GLY A 74 11.29 8.47 6.31
CA GLY A 74 10.84 8.78 4.94
C GLY A 74 11.76 8.24 3.85
N LYS A 75 12.71 7.37 4.22
CA LYS A 75 13.62 6.71 3.27
C LYS A 75 12.90 5.58 2.55
N VAL A 76 12.97 5.55 1.21
CA VAL A 76 12.45 4.44 0.41
C VAL A 76 13.19 3.14 0.74
N LEU A 77 12.45 2.16 1.23
CA LEU A 77 12.89 0.79 1.46
C LEU A 77 12.61 -0.10 0.24
N TYR A 78 11.44 0.10 -0.37
CA TYR A 78 11.00 -0.59 -1.58
C TYR A 78 10.27 0.39 -2.48
N LYS A 79 10.46 0.26 -3.79
CA LYS A 79 9.67 0.93 -4.82
C LYS A 79 9.41 -0.10 -5.91
N ASP A 80 8.14 -0.23 -6.27
CA ASP A 80 7.71 -1.10 -7.35
C ASP A 80 8.31 -0.63 -8.69
N PRO A 81 8.88 -1.53 -9.51
CA PRO A 81 9.53 -1.16 -10.76
C PRO A 81 8.55 -0.64 -11.82
N ASP A 82 7.28 -1.03 -11.75
CA ASP A 82 6.24 -0.56 -12.67
C ASP A 82 5.66 0.81 -12.23
N TYR A 83 5.95 1.24 -11.00
CA TYR A 83 5.57 2.54 -10.47
C TYR A 83 6.47 3.68 -10.96
N ASN A 84 5.96 4.46 -11.92
CA ASN A 84 6.70 5.51 -12.64
C ASN A 84 6.36 6.97 -12.25
N GLU A 85 5.74 7.22 -11.09
CA GLU A 85 5.50 8.58 -10.59
C GLU A 85 6.79 9.36 -10.30
#